data_AF-A0A1T2X6H1-F1
#
_entry.id   AF-A0A1T2X6H1-F1
#
_cell.length_a   1.000
_cell.length_b   1.000
_cell.length_c   1.000
_cell.angle_alpha   90.00
_cell.angle_beta   90.00
_cell.angle_gamma   90.00
#
_symmetry.space_group_name_H-M   'P 1'
#
loop_
_entity.id
_entity.type
_entity.pdbx_description
1 polymer ?
#
loop_
_entity_poly.entity_id
_entity_poly.type
_entity_poly.pdbx_seq_one_letter_code
_entity_poly.pdbx_strand_id
1 'polypeptide(L)'
;MRWMNMKIIYSVMIIVVLAFTSACSILDHSKVGEPASHESTVKDTEKQGSTESVTPILIVVDQTEQPGMNGNAFTFQVEQLPKGYALASMAWHSKKTQMNTTLVEAANNGATGDDGFYISGDGQFSGFIYPDAMKGEEGKVLFVFKNETGNELTWQKELTLK
;
A
#
# COMPACT_ATOMS: atom_id res chain seq x y z
N MET A 1 -49.44 -13.00 -14.85
CA MET A 1 -48.39 -13.87 -14.29
C MET A 1 -47.74 -13.13 -13.11
N ARG A 2 -48.35 -13.14 -11.91
CA ARG A 2 -48.02 -14.04 -10.77
C ARG A 2 -46.51 -14.30 -10.68
N TRP A 3 -45.76 -13.40 -10.03
CA TRP A 3 -45.30 -13.53 -8.62
C TRP A 3 -44.70 -14.91 -8.32
N MET A 4 -43.36 -14.99 -8.35
CA MET A 4 -42.63 -16.07 -7.70
C MET A 4 -41.88 -15.47 -6.51
N ASN A 5 -42.38 -15.81 -5.33
CA ASN A 5 -41.88 -15.38 -4.03
C ASN A 5 -40.58 -16.10 -3.71
N MET A 6 -39.51 -15.33 -3.52
CA MET A 6 -38.21 -15.75 -3.00
C MET A 6 -38.31 -15.99 -1.48
N LYS A 7 -38.98 -17.06 -1.10
CA LYS A 7 -38.99 -17.59 0.27
C LYS A 7 -38.67 -19.07 0.16
N ILE A 8 -37.78 -19.54 1.04
CA ILE A 8 -37.28 -20.92 1.19
C ILE A 8 -35.97 -21.14 0.42
N ILE A 9 -34.85 -20.90 1.11
CA ILE A 9 -33.72 -21.82 1.36
C ILE A 9 -32.60 -20.96 1.98
N TYR A 10 -31.81 -21.55 2.88
CA TYR A 10 -30.76 -20.95 3.73
C TYR A 10 -31.20 -20.48 5.13
N SER A 11 -31.87 -21.39 5.83
CA SER A 11 -31.62 -21.60 7.26
C SER A 11 -30.46 -22.58 7.42
N VAL A 12 -29.27 -22.11 7.80
CA VAL A 12 -28.36 -22.85 8.71
C VAL A 12 -27.65 -21.82 9.58
N MET A 13 -28.20 -21.64 10.78
CA MET A 13 -27.51 -21.12 11.96
C MET A 13 -26.29 -21.99 12.28
N ILE A 14 -25.10 -21.40 12.39
CA ILE A 14 -24.08 -21.90 13.33
C ILE A 14 -23.50 -20.71 14.09
N ILE A 15 -23.85 -20.70 15.37
CA ILE A 15 -23.33 -19.90 16.45
C ILE A 15 -21.92 -20.41 16.78
N VAL A 16 -20.92 -19.53 16.78
CA VAL A 16 -19.71 -19.72 17.60
C VAL A 16 -19.43 -18.43 18.34
N VAL A 17 -19.96 -18.37 19.57
CA VAL A 17 -19.55 -17.43 20.60
C VAL A 17 -18.26 -17.99 21.22
N LEU A 18 -17.16 -17.26 21.12
CA LEU A 18 -16.05 -17.37 22.06
C LEU A 18 -15.55 -15.96 22.37
N ALA A 19 -16.05 -15.44 23.49
CA ALA A 19 -15.52 -14.27 24.16
C ALA A 19 -14.24 -14.68 24.90
N PHE A 20 -13.11 -14.05 24.55
CA PHE A 20 -11.96 -13.97 25.44
C PHE A 20 -11.82 -12.52 25.89
N THR A 21 -12.52 -12.19 26.97
CA THR A 21 -12.14 -11.08 27.84
C THR A 21 -11.07 -11.59 28.79
N SER A 22 -9.86 -11.05 28.72
CA SER A 22 -8.92 -11.11 29.82
C SER A 22 -8.32 -9.73 29.99
N ALA A 23 -8.98 -8.98 30.87
CA ALA A 23 -8.39 -7.85 31.54
C ALA A 23 -7.26 -8.37 32.44
N CYS A 24 -6.04 -7.94 32.19
CA CYS A 24 -5.01 -7.89 33.22
C CYS A 24 -4.88 -6.44 33.67
N SER A 25 -5.58 -6.12 34.76
CA SER A 25 -5.28 -4.98 35.61
C SER A 25 -4.02 -5.32 36.39
N ILE A 26 -2.94 -4.55 36.21
CA ILE A 26 -1.94 -4.37 37.26
C ILE A 26 -1.84 -2.86 37.51
N LEU A 27 -2.38 -2.49 38.67
CA LEU A 27 -2.08 -1.26 39.39
C LEU A 27 -0.62 -1.33 39.82
N ASP A 28 0.18 -0.33 39.46
CA ASP A 28 1.25 0.11 40.34
C ASP A 28 1.23 1.64 40.40
N HIS A 29 0.81 2.14 41.55
CA HIS A 29 0.85 3.55 41.90
C HIS A 29 2.06 3.74 42.81
N SER A 30 3.12 4.36 42.27
CA SER A 30 4.14 5.02 43.09
C SER A 30 4.73 6.22 42.37
N LYS A 31 4.17 7.39 42.74
CA LYS A 31 4.91 8.59 43.21
C LYS A 31 5.84 9.34 42.22
N VAL A 32 5.29 10.45 41.70
CA VAL A 32 5.84 11.82 41.57
C VAL A 32 7.34 11.99 41.30
N GLY A 33 7.66 12.63 40.15
CA GLY A 33 8.87 13.44 39.98
C GLY A 33 9.34 13.58 38.53
N GLU A 34 9.08 14.74 37.92
CA GLU A 34 9.83 15.30 36.78
C GLU A 34 10.55 16.57 37.31
N PRO A 35 11.63 17.14 36.73
CA PRO A 35 12.45 16.77 35.56
C PRO A 35 13.96 16.64 35.85
N ALA A 36 14.72 16.02 34.94
CA ALA A 36 15.93 16.59 34.31
C ALA A 36 16.77 15.54 33.55
N SER A 37 17.14 15.91 32.32
CA SER A 37 18.33 15.56 31.54
C SER A 37 19.38 14.62 32.18
N HIS A 38 19.73 13.52 31.52
CA HIS A 38 21.05 13.34 30.88
C HIS A 38 21.21 11.95 30.24
N GLU A 39 21.82 11.99 29.06
CA GLU A 39 22.42 10.95 28.25
C GLU A 39 23.40 10.02 28.99
N SER A 40 23.31 8.70 28.77
CA SER A 40 24.44 7.79 28.42
C SER A 40 24.05 6.30 28.36
N THR A 41 24.11 5.75 27.14
CA THR A 41 24.93 4.60 26.68
C THR A 41 24.80 3.16 27.29
N VAL A 42 24.72 2.18 26.36
CA VAL A 42 25.13 0.73 26.38
C VAL A 42 24.13 -0.24 27.08
N LYS A 43 23.66 -1.40 26.58
CA LYS A 43 24.25 -2.48 25.74
C LYS A 43 23.22 -3.54 25.28
N ASP A 44 23.56 -4.21 24.17
CA ASP A 44 23.24 -5.58 23.70
C ASP A 44 21.78 -6.08 23.61
N THR A 45 21.38 -6.42 22.38
CA THR A 45 21.33 -7.84 21.95
C THR A 45 21.35 -7.90 20.42
N GLU A 46 22.53 -8.16 19.86
CA GLU A 46 22.66 -8.78 18.53
C GLU A 46 21.94 -10.12 18.56
N LYS A 47 20.78 -10.20 17.91
CA LYS A 47 20.28 -11.47 17.40
C LYS A 47 20.75 -11.55 15.95
N GLN A 48 21.89 -12.20 15.79
CA GLN A 48 22.48 -12.61 14.53
C GLN A 48 21.50 -13.53 13.78
N GLY A 49 20.55 -12.92 13.07
CA GLY A 49 19.78 -13.55 12.01
C GLY A 49 20.66 -13.61 10.79
N SER A 50 20.74 -14.79 10.17
CA SER A 50 21.37 -15.02 8.88
C SER A 50 21.10 -13.86 7.92
N THR A 51 22.15 -13.15 7.53
CA THR A 51 22.11 -12.20 6.41
C THR A 51 21.92 -13.00 5.13
N GLU A 52 20.70 -13.46 4.88
CA GLU A 52 20.25 -13.67 3.51
C GLU A 52 20.36 -12.30 2.85
N SER A 53 21.07 -12.24 1.72
CA SER A 53 21.18 -11.03 0.92
C SER A 53 19.78 -10.59 0.51
N VAL A 54 19.23 -9.60 1.21
CA VAL A 54 17.93 -9.01 0.88
C VAL A 54 18.08 -8.37 -0.50
N THR A 55 17.42 -8.98 -1.48
CA THR A 55 17.36 -8.45 -2.84
C THR A 55 16.70 -7.06 -2.77
N PRO A 56 17.29 -5.98 -3.32
CA PRO A 56 16.65 -4.67 -3.27
C PRO A 56 15.42 -4.62 -4.18
N ILE A 57 14.47 -3.73 -3.86
CA ILE A 57 13.36 -3.39 -4.77
C ILE A 57 13.86 -2.30 -5.73
N LEU A 58 13.77 -2.56 -7.04
CA LEU A 58 14.07 -1.57 -8.07
C LEU A 58 12.82 -1.27 -8.87
N ILE A 59 12.45 0.02 -8.91
CA ILE A 59 11.33 0.52 -9.70
C ILE A 59 11.81 1.72 -10.51
N VAL A 60 11.54 1.68 -11.81
CA VAL A 60 11.75 2.81 -12.70
C VAL A 60 10.44 3.57 -12.79
N VAL A 61 10.48 4.89 -12.58
CA VAL A 61 9.34 5.81 -12.77
C VAL A 61 9.75 6.80 -13.85
N ASP A 62 9.02 6.81 -14.95
CA ASP A 62 9.31 7.61 -16.14
C ASP A 62 8.17 8.59 -16.42
N GLN A 63 8.52 9.88 -16.52
CA GLN A 63 7.62 10.98 -16.84
C GLN A 63 8.00 11.59 -18.20
N THR A 64 8.57 10.81 -19.11
CA THR A 64 8.87 11.25 -20.46
C THR A 64 7.59 11.28 -21.27
N GLU A 65 7.32 12.39 -21.95
CA GLU A 65 6.15 12.52 -22.82
C GLU A 65 6.19 11.46 -23.93
N GLN A 66 5.19 10.60 -23.97
CA GLN A 66 5.09 9.54 -24.97
C GLN A 66 4.22 10.00 -26.15
N PRO A 67 4.67 9.85 -27.41
CA PRO A 67 3.86 10.17 -28.58
C PRO A 67 2.54 9.39 -28.58
N GLY A 68 1.42 10.09 -28.72
CA GLY A 68 0.09 9.49 -28.76
C GLY A 68 -0.56 9.23 -27.40
N MET A 69 0.13 9.51 -26.29
CA MET A 69 -0.50 9.58 -24.97
C MET A 69 -1.07 10.99 -24.78
N ASN A 70 -2.40 11.10 -24.77
CA ASN A 70 -3.08 12.37 -24.48
C ASN A 70 -3.30 12.47 -22.97
N GLY A 71 -2.83 13.56 -22.36
CA GLY A 71 -3.00 13.83 -20.92
C GLY A 71 -1.69 13.74 -20.13
N ASN A 72 -1.76 14.05 -18.83
CA ASN A 72 -0.59 13.99 -17.96
C ASN A 72 -0.49 12.60 -17.33
N ALA A 73 0.68 11.99 -17.42
CA ALA A 73 0.91 10.68 -16.86
C ALA A 73 2.38 10.42 -16.57
N PHE A 74 2.63 9.40 -15.75
CA PHE A 74 3.91 8.73 -15.69
C PHE A 74 3.72 7.22 -15.77
N THR A 75 4.72 6.52 -16.30
CA THR A 75 4.76 5.06 -16.28
C THR A 75 5.67 4.58 -15.15
N PHE A 76 5.44 3.36 -14.69
CA PHE A 76 6.38 2.70 -13.80
C PHE A 76 6.59 1.25 -14.20
N GLN A 77 7.78 0.72 -13.90
CA GLN A 77 8.13 -0.67 -14.10
C GLN A 77 8.90 -1.21 -12.90
N VAL A 78 8.47 -2.37 -12.40
CA VAL A 78 9.15 -3.09 -11.33
C VAL A 78 10.22 -3.99 -11.97
N GLU A 79 11.47 -3.54 -11.91
CA GLU A 79 12.62 -4.25 -12.50
C GLU A 79 13.16 -5.35 -11.59
N GLN A 80 13.04 -5.15 -10.28
CA GLN A 80 13.54 -6.11 -9.29
C GLN A 80 12.66 -6.12 -8.05
N LEU A 81 12.34 -7.32 -7.58
CA LEU A 81 11.53 -7.56 -6.39
C LEU A 81 12.04 -8.81 -5.65
N PRO A 82 12.10 -8.82 -4.31
CA PRO A 82 12.39 -10.02 -3.54
C PRO A 82 11.45 -11.17 -3.89
N LYS A 83 12.00 -12.39 -3.88
CA LYS A 83 11.21 -13.60 -4.14
C LYS A 83 10.03 -13.71 -3.17
N GLY A 84 8.86 -14.05 -3.70
CA GLY A 84 7.64 -14.28 -2.92
C GLY A 84 6.88 -13.00 -2.55
N TYR A 85 7.38 -11.83 -2.93
CA TYR A 85 6.62 -10.59 -2.85
C TYR A 85 5.90 -10.30 -4.17
N ALA A 86 4.75 -9.65 -4.07
CA ALA A 86 3.99 -9.13 -5.21
C ALA A 86 3.46 -7.73 -4.87
N LEU A 87 3.23 -6.90 -5.90
CA LEU A 87 2.61 -5.59 -5.70
C LEU A 87 1.24 -5.78 -5.05
N ALA A 88 0.89 -4.96 -4.06
CA ALA A 88 -0.36 -5.04 -3.33
C ALA A 88 -1.19 -3.75 -3.47
N SER A 89 -0.52 -2.59 -3.44
CA SER A 89 -1.16 -1.29 -3.66
C SER A 89 -0.16 -0.24 -4.11
N MET A 90 -0.71 0.83 -4.67
CA MET A 90 0.00 2.03 -5.10
C MET A 90 -0.61 3.25 -4.42
N ALA A 91 0.18 4.30 -4.24
CA ALA A 91 -0.31 5.55 -3.71
C ALA A 91 0.43 6.76 -4.26
N TRP A 92 -0.29 7.88 -4.32
CA TRP A 92 0.24 9.21 -4.56
C TRP A 92 -0.13 10.11 -3.39
N HIS A 93 0.87 10.59 -2.66
CA HIS A 93 0.69 11.45 -1.49
C HIS A 93 1.45 12.76 -1.66
N SER A 94 0.73 13.87 -1.63
CA SER A 94 1.28 15.21 -1.59
C SER A 94 0.66 16.01 -0.45
N LYS A 95 0.98 17.31 -0.37
CA LYS A 95 0.31 18.23 0.55
C LYS A 95 -1.18 18.43 0.23
N LYS A 96 -1.59 18.26 -1.04
CA LYS A 96 -2.96 18.56 -1.52
C LYS A 96 -3.77 17.31 -1.81
N THR A 97 -3.10 16.23 -2.19
CA THR A 97 -3.72 15.04 -2.76
C THR A 97 -3.26 13.81 -2.00
N GLN A 98 -4.21 12.94 -1.67
CA GLN A 98 -3.97 11.67 -1.02
C GLN A 98 -4.76 10.61 -1.78
N MET A 99 -4.07 9.78 -2.54
CA MET A 99 -4.66 8.70 -3.34
C MET A 99 -4.02 7.38 -2.96
N ASN A 100 -4.87 6.38 -2.71
CA ASN A 100 -4.46 5.00 -2.52
C ASN A 100 -5.26 4.17 -3.52
N THR A 101 -4.57 3.27 -4.23
CA THR A 101 -5.16 2.45 -5.28
C THR A 101 -4.77 1.00 -5.06
N THR A 102 -5.77 0.14 -4.94
CA THR A 102 -5.62 -1.31 -4.91
C THR A 102 -5.31 -1.86 -6.31
N LEU A 103 -4.85 -3.11 -6.41
CA LEU A 103 -4.68 -3.75 -7.73
C LEU A 103 -5.99 -3.85 -8.52
N VAL A 104 -7.11 -4.09 -7.84
CA VAL A 104 -8.42 -4.23 -8.51
C VAL A 104 -8.85 -2.90 -9.12
N GLU A 105 -8.70 -1.80 -8.38
CA GLU A 105 -8.97 -0.46 -8.90
C GLU A 105 -8.01 -0.12 -10.05
N ALA A 106 -6.72 -0.41 -9.91
CA ALA A 106 -5.77 -0.16 -10.99
C ALA A 106 -6.05 -0.97 -12.26
N ALA A 107 -6.49 -2.23 -12.12
CA ALA A 107 -6.90 -3.05 -13.25
C ALA A 107 -8.18 -2.50 -13.92
N ASN A 108 -9.15 -2.03 -13.12
CA ASN A 108 -10.35 -1.38 -13.65
C ASN A 108 -9.98 -0.10 -14.40
N ASN A 109 -9.15 0.77 -13.81
CA ASN A 109 -8.66 1.98 -14.46
C ASN A 109 -7.92 1.67 -15.76
N GLY A 110 -7.13 0.60 -15.79
CA GLY A 110 -6.45 0.16 -17.01
C GLY A 110 -7.40 -0.35 -18.10
N ALA A 111 -8.58 -0.84 -17.74
CA ALA A 111 -9.60 -1.28 -18.68
C ALA A 111 -10.51 -0.14 -19.16
N THR A 112 -10.77 0.86 -18.31
CA THR A 112 -11.69 1.97 -18.60
C THR A 112 -10.99 3.23 -19.11
N GLY A 113 -9.71 3.42 -18.76
CA GLY A 113 -8.96 4.65 -19.01
C GLY A 113 -9.21 5.74 -17.96
N ASP A 114 -9.69 5.38 -16.76
CA ASP A 114 -9.92 6.34 -15.68
C ASP A 114 -8.62 6.87 -15.07
N ASP A 115 -8.69 8.07 -14.47
CA ASP A 115 -7.58 8.71 -13.76
C ASP A 115 -7.11 7.87 -12.56
N GLY A 116 -5.84 8.07 -12.19
CA GLY A 116 -5.18 7.40 -11.08
C GLY A 116 -4.22 6.32 -11.53
N PHE A 117 -3.83 5.43 -10.60
CA PHE A 117 -2.95 4.32 -10.94
C PHE A 117 -3.70 3.33 -11.83
N TYR A 118 -3.01 2.81 -12.84
CA TYR A 118 -3.56 1.83 -13.74
C TYR A 118 -2.57 0.69 -14.01
N ILE A 119 -3.13 -0.50 -14.27
CA ILE A 119 -2.42 -1.67 -14.77
C ILE A 119 -3.27 -2.20 -15.94
N SER A 120 -2.69 -2.23 -17.14
CA SER A 120 -3.32 -2.81 -18.33
C SER A 120 -3.65 -4.29 -18.12
N GLY A 121 -4.63 -4.81 -18.86
CA GLY A 121 -5.17 -6.16 -18.63
C GLY A 121 -4.15 -7.31 -18.78
N ASP A 122 -3.08 -7.11 -19.53
CA ASP A 122 -1.96 -8.06 -19.65
C ASP A 122 -0.76 -7.70 -18.76
N GLY A 123 -0.86 -6.62 -17.99
CA GLY A 123 0.17 -6.11 -17.10
C GLY A 123 1.38 -5.51 -17.80
N GLN A 124 1.37 -5.35 -19.14
CA GLN A 124 2.52 -4.82 -19.89
C GLN A 124 2.72 -3.32 -19.66
N PHE A 125 1.62 -2.59 -19.50
CA PHE A 125 1.62 -1.16 -19.23
C PHE A 125 1.06 -0.87 -17.84
N SER A 126 1.80 -0.06 -17.09
CA SER A 126 1.39 0.42 -15.77
C SER A 126 1.86 1.85 -15.54
N GLY A 127 1.03 2.64 -14.87
CA GLY A 127 1.31 4.05 -14.70
C GLY A 127 0.34 4.75 -13.77
N PHE A 128 0.37 6.06 -13.83
CA PHE A 128 -0.50 6.97 -13.12
C PHE A 128 -0.93 8.07 -14.06
N ILE A 129 -2.22 8.18 -14.34
CA ILE A 129 -2.83 9.26 -15.12
C ILE A 129 -3.37 10.29 -14.14
N TYR A 130 -3.17 11.58 -14.41
CA TYR A 130 -3.62 12.63 -13.52
C TYR A 130 -4.19 13.86 -14.26
N PRO A 131 -5.18 14.54 -13.67
CA PRO A 131 -5.74 15.74 -14.24
C PRO A 131 -4.74 16.90 -14.20
N ASP A 132 -4.92 17.88 -15.09
CA ASP A 132 -4.07 19.09 -15.18
C ASP A 132 -3.91 19.82 -13.84
N ALA A 133 -4.91 19.74 -12.96
CA ALA A 133 -4.88 20.36 -11.64
C ALA A 133 -3.76 19.83 -10.72
N MET A 134 -3.25 18.62 -11.00
CA MET A 134 -2.14 18.00 -10.26
C MET A 134 -0.77 18.28 -10.89
N LYS A 135 -0.73 18.94 -12.05
CA LYS A 135 0.54 19.30 -12.71
C LYS A 135 1.38 20.21 -11.83
N GLY A 136 2.67 19.91 -11.70
CA GLY A 136 3.61 20.62 -10.82
C GLY A 136 3.46 20.25 -9.34
N GLU A 137 2.61 19.30 -8.99
CA GLU A 137 2.45 18.86 -7.61
C GLU A 137 3.68 18.04 -7.16
N GLU A 138 4.29 18.48 -6.05
CA GLU A 138 5.36 17.76 -5.37
C GLU A 138 4.76 16.75 -4.39
N GLY A 139 5.15 15.49 -4.53
CA GLY A 139 4.64 14.42 -3.70
C GLY A 139 5.51 13.18 -3.74
N LYS A 140 4.95 12.10 -3.19
CA LYS A 140 5.55 10.78 -3.11
C LYS A 140 4.67 9.81 -3.88
N VAL A 141 5.30 9.04 -4.76
CA VAL A 141 4.73 7.78 -5.22
C VAL A 141 5.18 6.68 -4.27
N LEU A 142 4.26 5.81 -3.87
CA LEU A 142 4.52 4.67 -3.00
C LEU A 142 4.00 3.38 -3.65
N PHE A 143 4.77 2.32 -3.52
CA PHE A 143 4.40 0.96 -3.91
C PHE A 143 4.55 0.04 -2.71
N VAL A 144 3.46 -0.60 -2.31
CA VAL A 144 3.45 -1.59 -1.24
C VAL A 144 3.46 -2.98 -1.86
N PHE A 145 4.37 -3.82 -1.39
CA PHE A 145 4.51 -5.21 -1.79
C PHE A 145 4.21 -6.12 -0.61
N LYS A 146 3.48 -7.20 -0.86
CA LYS A 146 3.14 -8.20 0.15
C LYS A 146 3.61 -9.58 -0.26
N ASN A 147 4.05 -10.37 0.70
CA ASN A 147 4.23 -11.80 0.51
C ASN A 147 3.02 -12.58 1.03
N GLU A 148 3.03 -13.91 0.82
CA GLU A 148 1.94 -14.81 1.24
C GLU A 148 1.73 -14.85 2.76
N THR A 149 2.73 -14.48 3.56
CA THR A 149 2.64 -14.42 5.02
C THR A 149 2.13 -13.07 5.53
N GLY A 150 1.84 -12.12 4.63
CA GLY A 150 1.35 -10.78 4.96
C GLY A 150 2.44 -9.77 5.34
N ASN A 151 3.72 -10.11 5.19
CA ASN A 151 4.81 -9.15 5.40
C ASN A 151 4.80 -8.10 4.30
N GLU A 152 4.99 -6.84 4.69
CA GLU A 152 5.00 -5.70 3.77
C GLU A 152 6.42 -5.19 3.51
N LEU A 153 6.67 -4.82 2.27
CA LEU A 153 7.79 -3.97 1.88
C LEU A 153 7.22 -2.74 1.17
N THR A 154 7.78 -1.57 1.46
CA THR A 154 7.37 -0.32 0.80
C THR A 154 8.54 0.27 0.04
N TRP A 155 8.31 0.60 -1.23
CA TRP A 155 9.19 1.44 -2.01
C TRP A 155 8.53 2.81 -2.18
N GLN A 156 9.30 3.88 -2.11
CA GLN A 156 8.79 5.24 -2.31
C GLN A 156 9.79 6.11 -3.04
N LYS A 157 9.28 7.11 -3.78
CA LYS A 157 10.08 8.12 -4.46
C LYS A 157 9.38 9.47 -4.43
N GLU A 158 10.12 10.50 -4.02
CA GLU A 158 9.71 11.88 -4.15
C GLU A 158 9.88 12.34 -5.61
N LEU A 159 8.86 12.98 -6.16
CA LEU A 159 8.88 13.57 -7.50
C LEU A 159 7.89 14.73 -7.63
N THR A 160 8.11 15.56 -8.63
CA THR A 160 7.16 16.57 -9.10
C THR A 160 6.44 16.02 -10.32
N LEU A 161 5.11 16.07 -10.34
CA LEU A 161 4.32 15.69 -11.51
C LEU A 161 4.58 16.69 -12.64
N LYS A 162 4.98 16.18 -13.81
CA LYS A 162 5.33 17.03 -14.95
C LYS A 162 4.13 17.55 -15.71
#